data_AF-A0A9P7RZ63-F1
#
_entry.id   AF-A0A9P7RZ63-F1
#
_cell.length_a   1.000
_cell.length_b   1.000
_cell.length_c   1.000
_cell.angle_alpha   90.00
_cell.angle_beta   90.00
_cell.angle_gamma   90.00
#
_symmetry.space_group_name_H-M   'P 1'
#
loop_
_entity.id
_entity.type
_entity.pdbx_description
1 polymer ?
#
loop_
_entity_poly.entity_id
_entity_poly.type
_entity_poly.pdbx_seq_one_letter_code
_entity_poly.pdbx_strand_id
1 'polypeptide(L)'
;MVVYRSIASKYLKRRQKGYQREEAGWIYLVKGKWNGEEFLKIGRSINVSRRLKEHKRCKINDWTVLGKWWVPLSHRTEALIHLSMRLLGFRKAGQRCRCGISHRERFVFNARGGERLARSLIYLHL
;
A
#
# COMPACT_ATOMS: atom_id res chain seq x y z
N MET A 1 -13.89 -18.70 -4.52
CA MET A 1 -13.13 -18.32 -3.29
C MET A 1 -11.81 -19.08 -3.05
N VAL A 2 -11.55 -20.23 -3.69
CA VAL A 2 -10.39 -21.10 -3.38
C VAL A 2 -9.07 -20.60 -3.99
N VAL A 3 -9.12 -19.98 -5.18
CA VAL A 3 -7.92 -19.52 -5.92
C VAL A 3 -7.16 -18.42 -5.17
N TYR A 4 -7.88 -17.55 -4.45
CA TYR A 4 -7.30 -16.42 -3.72
C TYR A 4 -6.37 -16.87 -2.57
N ARG A 5 -6.75 -17.96 -1.86
CA ARG A 5 -5.94 -18.53 -0.78
C ARG A 5 -4.61 -19.12 -1.28
N SER A 6 -4.63 -19.76 -2.44
CA SER A 6 -3.45 -20.42 -3.04
C SER A 6 -2.36 -19.41 -3.45
N ILE A 7 -2.76 -18.32 -4.12
CA ILE A 7 -1.84 -17.27 -4.58
C ILE A 7 -1.28 -16.49 -3.39
N ALA A 8 -2.12 -16.14 -2.41
CA ALA A 8 -1.68 -15.47 -1.19
C ALA A 8 -0.67 -16.32 -0.42
N SER A 9 -0.90 -17.63 -0.29
CA SER A 9 0.00 -18.55 0.41
C SER A 9 1.38 -18.65 -0.26
N LYS A 10 1.45 -18.76 -1.60
CA LYS A 10 2.73 -18.75 -2.34
C LYS A 10 3.46 -17.42 -2.24
N TYR A 11 2.75 -16.29 -2.29
CA TYR A 11 3.35 -14.95 -2.21
C TYR A 11 3.94 -14.69 -0.81
N LEU A 12 3.28 -15.18 0.24
CA LEU A 12 3.73 -15.07 1.63
C LEU A 12 4.98 -15.92 1.91
N LYS A 13 5.03 -17.17 1.40
CA LYS A 13 6.18 -18.07 1.60
C LYS A 13 7.50 -17.54 1.03
N ARG A 14 7.47 -16.84 -0.12
CA ARG A 14 8.69 -16.27 -0.74
C ARG A 14 9.33 -15.10 0.03
N ARG A 15 8.61 -14.47 0.97
CA ARG A 15 9.09 -13.31 1.73
C ARG A 15 9.48 -13.62 3.18
N GLN A 16 9.37 -14.86 3.63
CA GLN A 16 9.59 -15.26 5.03
C GLN A 16 11.06 -15.47 5.43
N LYS A 17 11.99 -15.62 4.48
CA LYS A 17 13.43 -15.72 4.81
C LYS A 17 13.98 -14.34 5.21
N GLY A 18 13.82 -13.97 6.48
CA GLY A 18 14.53 -12.85 7.12
C GLY A 18 13.69 -11.88 7.98
N TYR A 19 12.40 -12.11 8.21
CA TYR A 19 11.55 -11.14 8.92
C TYR A 19 11.18 -11.64 10.33
N GLN A 20 12.03 -11.34 11.31
CA GLN A 20 11.65 -11.40 12.72
C GLN A 20 10.79 -10.17 13.08
N ARG A 21 9.77 -10.42 13.91
CA ARG A 21 8.75 -9.54 14.49
C ARG A 21 7.51 -9.23 13.64
N GLU A 22 6.46 -9.99 13.98
CA GLU A 22 5.05 -9.68 13.77
C GLU A 22 4.66 -8.43 14.56
N GLU A 23 5.08 -7.25 14.11
CA GLU A 23 4.78 -6.00 14.80
C GLU A 23 3.42 -5.43 14.37
N ALA A 24 2.56 -5.24 15.39
CA ALA A 24 1.39 -4.40 15.29
C ALA A 24 1.77 -3.01 14.79
N GLY A 25 0.90 -2.38 14.03
CA GLY A 25 1.18 -1.07 13.49
C GLY A 25 0.03 -0.50 12.69
N TRP A 26 0.19 0.74 12.25
CA TRP A 26 -0.80 1.40 11.43
C TRP A 26 -0.61 1.03 9.96
N ILE A 27 -1.69 0.57 9.32
CA ILE A 27 -1.85 0.68 7.86
C ILE A 27 -2.43 2.06 7.58
N TYR A 28 -1.92 2.74 6.56
CA TYR A 28 -2.42 4.04 6.15
C TYR A 28 -2.57 4.12 4.63
N LEU A 29 -3.61 4.83 4.21
CA LEU A 29 -3.94 5.05 2.81
C LEU A 29 -3.77 6.53 2.48
N VAL A 30 -3.00 6.80 1.43
CA VAL A 30 -2.78 8.15 0.90
C VAL A 30 -3.22 8.17 -0.55
N LYS A 31 -3.96 9.19 -0.94
CA LYS A 31 -4.19 9.54 -2.33
C LYS A 31 -3.29 10.71 -2.70
N GLY A 32 -2.75 10.72 -3.90
CA GLY A 32 -2.05 11.90 -4.40
C GLY A 32 -1.90 11.88 -5.91
N LYS A 33 -1.21 12.89 -6.44
CA LYS A 33 -0.88 12.99 -7.86
C LYS A 33 0.62 12.92 -8.07
N TRP A 34 1.06 12.16 -9.07
CA TRP A 34 2.46 12.01 -9.45
C TRP A 34 2.59 12.07 -10.97
N ASN A 35 3.36 13.03 -11.48
CA ASN A 35 3.58 13.21 -12.93
C ASN A 35 2.30 13.17 -13.77
N GLY A 36 1.23 13.82 -13.28
CA GLY A 36 -0.06 13.88 -13.98
C GLY A 36 -1.03 12.74 -13.64
N GLU A 37 -0.54 11.62 -13.09
CA GLU A 37 -1.37 10.46 -12.76
C GLU A 37 -1.80 10.47 -11.29
N GLU A 38 -3.07 10.14 -11.03
CA GLU A 38 -3.52 9.86 -9.67
C GLU A 38 -2.96 8.52 -9.18
N PHE A 39 -2.51 8.48 -7.93
CA PHE A 39 -2.04 7.27 -7.29
C PHE A 39 -2.65 7.09 -5.90
N LEU A 40 -2.74 5.83 -5.50
CA LEU A 40 -2.96 5.42 -4.12
C LEU A 40 -1.67 4.82 -3.57
N LYS A 41 -1.32 5.22 -2.36
CA LYS A 41 -0.24 4.64 -1.59
C LYS A 41 -0.80 3.95 -0.36
N ILE A 42 -0.44 2.69 -0.19
CA ILE A 42 -0.78 1.88 0.97
C ILE A 42 0.52 1.56 1.68
N GLY A 43 0.71 2.10 2.87
CA GLY A 43 1.92 1.89 3.65
C GLY A 43 1.62 1.39 5.06
N ARG A 44 2.63 0.81 5.71
CA ARG A 44 2.61 0.53 7.15
C ARG A 44 3.60 1.39 7.92
N SER A 45 3.27 1.74 9.16
CA SER A 45 4.22 2.34 10.11
C SER A 45 3.71 2.29 11.55
N ILE A 46 4.61 2.19 12.53
CA ILE A 46 4.26 2.45 13.94
C ILE A 46 4.03 3.94 14.21
N ASN A 47 4.64 4.83 13.40
CA ASN A 47 4.54 6.27 13.51
C ASN A 47 4.22 6.89 12.14
N VAL A 48 2.94 6.91 11.81
CA VAL A 48 2.42 7.45 10.54
C VAL A 48 2.81 8.92 10.36
N SER A 49 2.73 9.74 11.40
CA SER A 49 3.06 11.17 11.32
C SER A 49 4.50 11.43 10.88
N ARG A 50 5.47 10.70 11.46
CA ARG A 50 6.87 10.75 11.01
C ARG A 50 7.00 10.30 9.56
N ARG A 51 6.35 9.18 9.20
CA ARG A 51 6.42 8.62 7.85
C ARG A 51 5.83 9.56 6.79
N LEU A 52 4.74 10.25 7.11
CA LEU A 52 4.14 11.26 6.25
C LEU A 52 5.04 12.49 6.09
N LYS A 53 5.76 12.93 7.14
CA LYS A 53 6.77 13.99 7.01
C LYS A 53 7.90 13.59 6.05
N GLU A 54 8.36 12.35 6.10
CA GLU A 54 9.38 11.83 5.16
C GLU A 54 8.90 11.82 3.70
N HIS A 55 7.59 11.69 3.46
CA HIS A 55 7.06 11.78 2.10
C HIS A 55 7.27 13.16 1.46
N LYS A 56 7.44 14.24 2.25
CA LYS A 56 7.78 15.55 1.70
C LYS A 56 9.08 15.52 0.88
N ARG A 57 10.03 14.64 1.23
CA ARG A 57 11.28 14.42 0.46
C ARG A 57 11.01 13.89 -0.95
N CYS A 58 9.86 13.27 -1.18
CA CYS A 58 9.45 12.79 -2.49
C CYS A 58 8.96 13.91 -3.42
N LYS A 59 8.85 15.16 -2.94
CA LYS A 59 8.26 16.30 -3.68
C LYS A 59 6.88 15.98 -4.26
N ILE A 60 6.10 15.18 -3.53
CA ILE A 60 4.67 15.01 -3.81
C ILE A 60 3.99 16.17 -3.08
N ASN A 61 3.53 17.15 -3.84
CA ASN A 61 2.93 18.36 -3.26
C ASN A 61 1.44 18.17 -2.99
N ASP A 62 0.75 17.35 -3.79
CA ASP A 62 -0.69 17.14 -3.68
C ASP A 62 -1.00 15.72 -3.23
N TRP A 63 -1.08 15.51 -1.92
CA TRP A 63 -1.56 14.26 -1.34
C TRP A 63 -2.45 14.47 -0.12
N THR A 64 -3.38 13.55 0.06
CA THR A 64 -4.37 13.54 1.13
C THR A 64 -4.33 12.19 1.82
N VAL A 65 -4.31 12.18 3.16
CA VAL A 65 -4.50 10.95 3.93
C VAL A 65 -5.98 10.61 3.90
N LEU A 66 -6.31 9.43 3.39
CA LEU A 66 -7.68 8.94 3.32
C LEU A 66 -8.09 8.17 4.58
N GLY A 67 -7.12 7.63 5.31
CA GLY A 67 -7.36 6.93 6.57
C GLY A 67 -6.10 6.23 7.11
N LYS A 68 -6.19 5.81 8.36
CA LYS A 68 -5.22 4.94 9.03
C LYS A 68 -5.94 3.99 9.99
N TRP A 69 -5.45 2.75 10.09
CA TRP A 69 -6.06 1.68 10.88
C TRP A 69 -4.97 0.89 11.61
N TRP A 70 -5.16 0.67 12.90
CA TRP A 70 -4.24 -0.15 13.70
C TRP A 70 -4.53 -1.62 13.47
N VAL A 71 -3.50 -2.41 13.21
CA VAL A 71 -3.64 -3.84 12.97
C VAL A 71 -2.54 -4.64 13.69
N PRO A 72 -2.88 -5.77 14.33
CA PRO A 72 -1.90 -6.62 15.01
C PRO A 72 -0.83 -7.19 14.09
N LEU A 73 -1.17 -7.49 12.83
CA LEU A 73 -0.26 -8.10 11.85
C LEU A 73 -0.03 -7.18 10.65
N SER A 74 0.40 -5.94 10.92
CA SER A 74 0.51 -4.87 9.91
C SER A 74 1.30 -5.26 8.66
N HIS A 75 2.39 -6.01 8.82
CA HIS A 75 3.17 -6.48 7.68
C HIS A 75 2.38 -7.45 6.78
N ARG A 76 1.66 -8.41 7.37
CA ARG A 76 0.87 -9.39 6.63
C ARG A 76 -0.33 -8.71 5.95
N THR A 77 -1.02 -7.84 6.68
CA THR A 77 -2.15 -7.07 6.16
C THR A 77 -1.73 -6.20 4.97
N GLU A 78 -0.62 -5.44 5.07
CA GLU A 78 -0.09 -4.65 3.94
C GLU A 78 0.17 -5.54 2.71
N ALA A 79 0.81 -6.69 2.90
CA ALA A 79 1.14 -7.60 1.82
C ALA A 79 -0.11 -8.16 1.11
N LEU A 80 -1.15 -8.53 1.87
CA LEU A 80 -2.42 -9.01 1.34
C LEU A 80 -3.18 -7.91 0.59
N ILE A 81 -3.20 -6.68 1.13
CA ILE A 81 -3.79 -5.54 0.44
C ILE A 81 -3.05 -5.28 -0.87
N HIS A 82 -1.71 -5.24 -0.86
CA HIS A 82 -0.90 -5.04 -2.07
C HIS A 82 -1.14 -6.13 -3.12
N LEU A 83 -1.34 -7.38 -2.70
CA LEU A 83 -1.68 -8.48 -3.59
C LEU A 83 -3.09 -8.29 -4.18
N SER A 84 -4.07 -7.95 -3.35
CA SER A 84 -5.45 -7.65 -3.75
C SER A 84 -5.49 -6.58 -4.84
N MET A 85 -4.77 -5.48 -4.61
CA MET A 85 -4.69 -4.36 -5.55
C MET A 85 -4.17 -4.84 -6.92
N ARG A 86 -3.13 -5.67 -6.94
CA ARG A 86 -2.60 -6.21 -8.22
C ARG A 86 -3.58 -7.15 -8.91
N LEU A 87 -4.25 -8.02 -8.14
CA LEU A 87 -5.26 -8.94 -8.69
C LEU A 87 -6.46 -8.18 -9.28
N LEU A 88 -6.76 -7.00 -8.76
CA LEU A 88 -7.80 -6.10 -9.25
C LEU A 88 -7.31 -5.15 -10.36
N GLY A 89 -6.13 -5.39 -10.91
CA GLY A 89 -5.61 -4.65 -12.07
C GLY A 89 -4.98 -3.29 -11.75
N PHE A 90 -4.77 -2.94 -10.47
CA PHE A 90 -4.00 -1.74 -10.14
C PHE A 90 -2.54 -1.93 -10.57
N ARG A 91 -2.06 -1.03 -11.44
CA ARG A 91 -0.66 -1.05 -11.87
C ARG A 91 0.21 -0.42 -10.80
N LYS A 92 1.43 -0.91 -10.64
CA LYS A 92 2.42 -0.19 -9.82
C LYS A 92 2.84 1.09 -10.53
N ALA A 93 3.06 2.15 -9.77
CA ALA A 93 3.74 3.34 -10.29
C ALA A 93 5.16 2.92 -10.72
N GLY A 94 5.38 2.84 -12.04
CA GLY A 94 6.64 2.35 -12.61
C GLY A 94 7.77 3.38 -12.59
N GLN A 95 7.47 4.65 -12.36
CA GLN A 95 8.43 5.73 -12.47
C GLN A 95 9.29 5.86 -11.19
N ARG A 96 10.60 6.09 -11.36
CA ARG A 96 11.50 6.47 -10.26
C ARG A 96 10.95 7.75 -9.61
N CYS A 97 10.84 7.74 -8.28
CA CYS A 97 10.47 8.95 -7.57
C CYS A 97 11.62 9.96 -7.61
N ARG A 98 11.31 11.24 -7.49
CA ARG A 98 12.30 12.34 -7.43
C ARG A 98 13.31 12.19 -6.29
N CYS A 99 13.03 11.37 -5.29
CA CYS A 99 13.98 11.00 -4.23
C CYS A 99 14.95 9.87 -4.63
N GLY A 100 14.97 9.42 -5.89
CA GLY A 100 15.82 8.35 -6.39
C GLY A 100 15.31 6.93 -6.09
N ILE A 101 14.28 6.78 -5.26
CA ILE A 101 13.75 5.49 -4.81
C ILE A 101 12.57 5.04 -5.67
N SER A 102 12.50 3.74 -5.97
CA SER A 102 11.31 3.12 -6.55
C SER A 102 10.32 2.76 -5.44
N HIS A 103 9.19 3.47 -5.40
CA HIS A 103 8.14 3.26 -4.41
C HIS A 103 7.18 2.16 -4.86
N ARG A 104 7.47 0.93 -4.44
CA ARG A 104 6.69 -0.27 -4.78
C ARG A 104 5.30 -0.31 -4.15
N GLU A 105 5.04 0.61 -3.23
CA GLU A 105 3.80 0.79 -2.47
C GLU A 105 2.81 1.77 -3.11
N ARG A 106 3.13 2.32 -4.29
CA ARG A 106 2.26 3.22 -5.06
C ARG A 106 1.57 2.46 -6.19
N PHE A 107 0.27 2.70 -6.32
CA PHE A 107 -0.62 2.07 -7.28
C PHE A 107 -1.35 3.13 -8.10
N VAL A 108 -1.29 3.00 -9.42
CA VAL A 108 -2.00 3.83 -10.40
C VAL A 108 -3.18 3.05 -10.93
N PHE A 109 -4.29 3.73 -11.18
CA PHE A 109 -5.52 3.13 -11.69
C PHE A 109 -6.25 4.11 -12.61
N ASN A 110 -6.86 3.59 -13.67
CA ASN A 110 -7.55 4.39 -14.68
C ASN A 110 -9.07 4.52 -14.43
N ALA A 111 -9.61 3.86 -13.39
CA ALA A 111 -11.05 3.75 -13.18
C ALA A 111 -11.57 4.70 -12.09
N ARG A 112 -12.72 5.36 -12.33
CA ARG A 112 -13.45 6.07 -11.26
C ARG A 112 -13.76 5.09 -10.12
N GLY A 113 -13.47 5.48 -8.88
CA GLY A 113 -13.79 4.68 -7.69
C GLY A 113 -12.67 3.78 -7.14
N GLY A 114 -11.45 3.83 -7.67
CA GLY A 114 -10.32 3.06 -7.11
C GLY A 114 -10.01 3.37 -5.64
N GLU A 115 -10.31 4.59 -5.16
CA GLU A 115 -10.28 4.90 -3.73
C GLU A 115 -11.27 4.05 -2.92
N ARG A 116 -12.52 3.96 -3.35
CA ARG A 116 -13.56 3.19 -2.65
C ARG A 116 -13.16 1.71 -2.58
N LEU A 117 -12.65 1.18 -3.68
CA LEU A 117 -12.15 -0.20 -3.75
C LEU A 117 -10.95 -0.43 -2.82
N ALA A 118 -9.98 0.49 -2.77
CA ALA A 118 -8.84 0.39 -1.86
C ALA A 118 -9.26 0.44 -0.39
N ARG A 119 -10.23 1.30 -0.03
CA ARG A 119 -10.82 1.33 1.31
C ARG A 119 -11.50 0.00 1.65
N SER A 120 -12.33 -0.54 0.75
CA SER A 120 -12.98 -1.84 0.96
C SER A 120 -11.98 -2.97 1.15
N LEU A 121 -10.89 -2.98 0.38
CA LEU A 121 -9.82 -3.96 0.55
C LEU A 121 -9.13 -3.85 1.90
N ILE A 122 -8.89 -2.64 2.38
CA ILE A 122 -8.33 -2.46 3.73
C ILE A 122 -9.28 -3.09 4.74
N TYR A 123 -10.57 -2.74 4.73
CA TYR A 123 -11.55 -3.31 5.65
C TYR A 123 -11.68 -4.83 5.58
N LEU A 124 -11.49 -5.46 4.41
CA LEU A 124 -11.50 -6.91 4.28
C LEU A 124 -10.29 -7.61 4.94
N HIS A 125 -9.22 -6.86 5.23
CA HIS A 125 -7.97 -7.38 5.80
C HIS A 125 -7.62 -6.80 7.18
N LEU A 126 -8.48 -5.94 7.75
CA LEU A 126 -8.44 -5.55 9.16
C LEU A 126 -9.08 -6.65 10.00
#